data_AF-A0A382RRR0-F1
#
_entry.id   AF-A0A382RRR0-F1
#
_cell.length_a   1.000
_cell.length_b   1.000
_cell.length_c   1.000
_cell.angle_alpha   90.00
_cell.angle_beta   90.00
_cell.angle_gamma   90.00
#
_symmetry.space_group_name_H-M   'P 1'
#
loop_
_entity.id
_entity.type
_entity.pdbx_description
1 polymer ?
#
loop_
_entity_poly.entity_id
_entity_poly.type
_entity_poly.pdbx_seq_one_letter_code
_entity_poly.pdbx_strand_id
1 'polypeptide(L)'
;MRIRSKLGLGFLIASLSVTVMPTSIVLAGEEQRAPPEARTSGTLSQAVMRSISRIQELMTPEDPEDEPDLVRAKEELDELRERRFERMNDFEKSTLLNFYTNYYLTLEDYIGAIRSFEEILLIEELREDTRLRTLRSLGQLYAAEEEWRPSIDNYVAWRELSFDEDDIVYRGLS
;
A
#
# COMPACT_ATOMS: atom_id res chain seq x y z
N MET A 1 -79.11 -34.60 41.54
CA MET A 1 -80.00 -33.45 41.26
C MET A 1 -79.28 -32.21 41.79
N ARG A 2 -78.81 -31.18 41.08
CA ARG A 2 -79.05 -30.50 39.78
C ARG A 2 -77.68 -29.94 39.29
N ILE A 3 -77.18 -30.27 38.10
CA ILE A 3 -77.19 -29.50 36.83
C ILE A 3 -77.20 -27.97 36.99
N ARG A 4 -76.16 -27.28 36.48
CA ARG A 4 -76.19 -26.28 35.37
C ARG A 4 -74.80 -25.63 35.20
N SER A 5 -74.16 -25.73 34.02
CA SER A 5 -74.30 -24.89 32.80
C SER A 5 -73.62 -23.51 32.98
N LYS A 6 -72.85 -22.88 32.08
CA LYS A 6 -72.52 -23.01 30.64
C LYS A 6 -71.51 -21.86 30.31
N LEU A 7 -71.06 -21.82 29.05
CA LEU A 7 -70.36 -20.74 28.30
C LEU A 7 -68.84 -20.65 28.52
N GLY A 8 -67.98 -20.51 27.52
CA GLY A 8 -68.16 -20.34 26.07
C GLY A 8 -66.78 -20.05 25.45
N LEU A 9 -66.51 -20.66 24.30
CA LEU A 9 -65.28 -20.53 23.51
C LEU A 9 -65.16 -19.11 22.92
N GLY A 10 -64.01 -18.46 23.12
CA GLY A 10 -63.68 -17.17 22.49
C GLY A 10 -62.20 -17.13 22.12
N PHE A 11 -61.91 -17.29 20.83
CA PHE A 11 -60.59 -17.17 20.23
C PHE A 11 -60.28 -15.67 20.09
N LEU A 12 -59.22 -15.18 20.74
CA LEU A 12 -58.80 -13.78 20.69
C LEU A 12 -57.46 -13.69 19.95
N ILE A 13 -57.53 -13.56 18.62
CA ILE A 13 -56.44 -13.01 17.81
C ILE A 13 -56.60 -11.50 17.91
N ALA A 14 -55.69 -10.83 18.61
CA ALA A 14 -55.55 -9.39 18.56
C ALA A 14 -54.18 -9.04 17.98
N SER A 15 -54.27 -8.48 16.77
CA SER A 15 -53.24 -7.92 15.89
C SER A 15 -52.10 -7.17 16.58
N LEU A 16 -50.87 -7.55 16.21
CA LEU A 16 -49.66 -6.76 16.44
C LEU A 16 -49.59 -5.65 15.37
N SER A 17 -49.97 -4.42 15.72
CA SER A 17 -49.80 -3.26 14.85
C SER A 17 -48.34 -2.80 14.88
N VAL A 18 -47.57 -3.14 13.84
CA VAL A 18 -46.24 -2.58 13.62
C VAL A 18 -46.40 -1.14 13.12
N THR A 19 -46.00 -0.17 13.94
CA THR A 19 -45.90 1.23 13.54
C THR A 19 -44.69 1.39 12.62
N VAL A 20 -44.92 1.47 11.31
CA VAL A 20 -43.87 1.76 10.34
C VAL A 20 -43.57 3.27 10.41
N MET A 21 -42.43 3.62 11.00
CA MET A 21 -41.89 4.99 10.93
C MET A 21 -41.51 5.31 9.48
N PRO A 22 -41.84 6.49 8.95
CA PRO A 22 -41.45 6.86 7.59
C PRO A 22 -39.92 7.03 7.55
N THR A 23 -39.23 6.11 6.88
CA THR A 23 -37.85 6.32 6.45
C THR A 23 -37.87 7.43 5.42
N SER A 24 -37.35 8.60 5.76
CA SER A 24 -37.03 9.63 4.79
C SER A 24 -36.02 9.06 3.81
N ILE A 25 -36.50 8.73 2.60
CA ILE A 25 -35.64 8.46 1.46
C ILE A 25 -34.94 9.78 1.16
N VAL A 26 -33.69 9.90 1.59
CA VAL A 26 -32.80 10.93 1.07
C VAL A 26 -32.57 10.55 -0.39
N LEU A 27 -33.24 11.25 -1.31
CA LEU A 27 -32.80 11.28 -2.71
C LEU A 27 -31.39 11.86 -2.68
N ALA A 28 -30.38 10.99 -2.74
CA ALA A 28 -29.04 11.39 -3.12
C ALA A 28 -29.16 11.94 -4.55
N GLY A 29 -29.24 13.25 -4.68
CA GLY A 29 -28.98 13.89 -5.95
C GLY A 29 -27.63 13.39 -6.44
N GLU A 30 -27.54 13.10 -7.74
CA GLU A 30 -26.28 12.92 -8.43
C GLU A 30 -25.48 14.23 -8.35
N GLU A 31 -24.91 14.53 -7.18
CA GLU A 31 -23.60 15.17 -7.19
C GLU A 31 -22.69 14.14 -7.85
N GLN A 32 -22.51 14.32 -9.17
CA GLN A 32 -21.32 13.85 -9.84
C GLN A 32 -20.15 14.41 -9.05
N ARG A 33 -19.65 13.62 -8.09
CA ARG A 33 -18.32 13.84 -7.54
C ARG A 33 -17.43 13.98 -8.76
N ALA A 34 -16.73 15.10 -8.86
CA ALA A 34 -15.70 15.25 -9.88
C ALA A 34 -14.87 13.96 -9.85
N PRO A 35 -14.53 13.38 -11.02
CA PRO A 35 -13.60 12.27 -11.06
C PRO A 35 -12.43 12.64 -10.15
N PRO A 36 -12.00 11.75 -9.22
CA PRO A 36 -10.85 12.05 -8.40
C PRO A 36 -9.74 12.54 -9.34
N GLU A 37 -9.06 13.64 -8.98
CA GLU A 37 -7.92 14.11 -9.76
C GLU A 37 -7.05 12.88 -10.04
N ALA A 38 -6.84 12.59 -11.32
CA ALA A 38 -6.15 11.38 -11.72
C ALA A 38 -4.81 11.41 -10.99
N ARG A 39 -4.55 10.42 -10.13
CA ARG A 39 -3.28 10.32 -9.40
C ARG A 39 -2.18 10.41 -10.46
N THR A 40 -1.46 11.52 -10.43
CA THR A 40 -0.51 12.03 -11.44
C THR A 40 0.77 11.22 -11.54
N SER A 41 0.87 10.13 -10.76
CA SER A 41 2.03 9.25 -10.69
C SER A 41 2.47 8.75 -12.07
N GLY A 42 1.58 8.63 -13.06
CA GLY A 42 1.95 8.21 -14.41
C GLY A 42 2.23 6.71 -14.53
N THR A 43 2.73 6.29 -15.69
CA THR A 43 3.09 4.90 -16.00
C THR A 43 4.52 4.82 -16.53
N LEU A 44 5.08 3.61 -16.64
CA LEU A 44 6.38 3.42 -17.27
C LEU A 44 6.29 3.74 -18.77
N SER A 45 7.13 4.65 -19.26
CA SER A 45 7.36 4.80 -20.68
C SER A 45 7.96 3.53 -21.27
N GLN A 46 7.77 3.29 -22.57
CA GLN A 46 8.33 2.11 -23.25
C GLN A 46 9.86 2.02 -23.15
N ALA A 47 10.55 3.15 -23.04
CA ALA A 47 12.00 3.17 -22.88
C ALA A 47 12.42 2.71 -21.48
N VAL A 48 11.75 3.22 -20.45
CA VAL A 48 12.01 2.82 -19.06
C VAL A 48 11.60 1.38 -18.83
N MET A 49 10.41 0.97 -19.29
CA MET A 49 9.93 -0.41 -19.19
C MET A 49 10.94 -1.42 -19.76
N ARG A 50 11.44 -1.19 -20.99
CA ARG A 50 12.46 -2.09 -21.59
C ARG A 50 13.75 -2.15 -20.78
N SER A 51 14.16 -1.04 -20.18
CA SER A 51 15.39 -0.98 -19.38
C SER A 51 15.19 -1.72 -18.05
N ILE A 52 14.06 -1.48 -17.38
CA ILE A 52 13.66 -2.16 -16.15
C ILE A 52 13.54 -3.66 -16.36
N SER A 53 12.91 -4.14 -17.44
CA SER A 53 12.83 -5.58 -17.72
C SER A 53 14.21 -6.21 -17.90
N ARG A 54 15.16 -5.52 -18.54
CA ARG A 54 16.54 -6.00 -18.66
C ARG A 54 17.24 -6.07 -17.31
N ILE A 55 17.09 -5.03 -16.48
CA ILE A 55 17.64 -5.00 -15.12
C ILE A 55 17.06 -6.14 -14.28
N GLN A 56 15.75 -6.37 -14.36
CA GLN A 56 15.08 -7.45 -13.64
C GLN A 56 15.64 -8.82 -14.03
N GLU A 57 15.81 -9.09 -15.32
CA GLU A 57 16.41 -10.34 -15.80
C GLU A 57 17.82 -10.56 -15.24
N LEU A 58 18.64 -9.50 -15.19
CA LEU A 58 19.99 -9.57 -14.65
C LEU A 58 20.00 -9.82 -13.14
N MET A 59 19.04 -9.27 -12.39
CA MET A 59 18.94 -9.41 -10.94
C MET A 59 18.24 -10.70 -10.50
N THR A 60 17.32 -11.20 -11.30
CA THR A 60 16.48 -12.36 -10.99
C THR A 60 16.17 -13.09 -12.30
N PRO A 61 17.11 -13.89 -12.81
CA PRO A 61 16.92 -14.67 -14.03
C PRO A 61 15.68 -15.57 -13.96
N GLU A 62 15.01 -15.78 -15.09
CA GLU A 62 13.83 -16.67 -15.12
C GLU A 62 14.19 -18.15 -14.94
N ASP A 63 15.37 -18.56 -15.41
CA ASP A 63 15.89 -19.92 -15.21
C ASP A 63 16.55 -20.03 -13.83
N PRO A 64 16.09 -20.93 -12.94
CA PRO A 64 16.70 -21.11 -11.62
C PRO A 64 18.13 -21.68 -11.66
N GLU A 65 18.58 -22.20 -12.81
CA GLU A 65 19.98 -22.61 -13.01
C GLU A 65 20.92 -21.43 -13.31
N ASP A 66 20.39 -20.28 -13.72
CA ASP A 66 21.16 -19.07 -14.02
C ASP A 66 21.43 -18.25 -12.76
N GLU A 67 22.67 -17.81 -12.59
CA GLU A 67 23.06 -16.91 -11.51
C GLU A 67 22.79 -15.43 -11.87
N PRO A 68 22.34 -14.59 -10.91
CA PRO A 68 22.20 -13.15 -11.14
C PRO A 68 23.52 -12.47 -11.55
N ASP A 69 23.49 -11.67 -12.61
CA ASP A 69 24.60 -10.79 -13.01
C ASP A 69 24.41 -9.41 -12.38
N LEU A 70 24.72 -9.32 -11.08
CA LEU A 70 24.57 -8.09 -10.31
C LEU A 70 25.51 -6.98 -10.77
N VAL A 71 26.68 -7.31 -11.35
CA VAL A 71 27.61 -6.30 -11.86
C VAL A 71 26.97 -5.57 -13.05
N ARG A 72 26.49 -6.30 -14.06
CA ARG A 72 25.80 -5.68 -15.20
C ARG A 72 24.48 -5.05 -14.80
N ALA A 73 23.75 -5.63 -13.84
CA ALA A 73 22.52 -5.01 -13.35
C ALA A 73 22.78 -3.60 -12.81
N LYS A 74 23.88 -3.41 -12.08
CA LYS A 74 24.28 -2.10 -11.55
C LYS A 74 24.66 -1.12 -12.65
N GLU A 75 25.42 -1.57 -13.65
CA GLU A 75 25.77 -0.75 -14.81
C GLU A 75 24.52 -0.24 -15.55
N GLU A 76 23.54 -1.11 -15.79
CA GLU A 76 22.28 -0.74 -16.45
C GLU A 76 21.41 0.20 -15.59
N LEU A 77 21.40 -0.02 -14.26
CA LEU A 77 20.74 0.89 -13.30
C LEU A 77 21.35 2.30 -13.32
N ASP A 78 22.68 2.38 -13.31
CA ASP A 78 23.42 3.63 -13.32
C ASP A 78 23.25 4.37 -14.65
N GLU A 79 23.34 3.66 -15.78
CA GLU A 79 23.12 4.22 -17.12
C GLU A 79 21.69 4.76 -17.27
N LEU A 80 20.69 4.01 -16.81
CA LEU A 80 19.30 4.45 -16.87
C LEU A 80 19.07 5.71 -16.04
N ARG A 81 19.64 5.73 -14.83
CA ARG A 81 19.57 6.89 -13.93
C ARG A 81 20.22 8.12 -14.56
N GLU A 82 21.49 8.03 -14.94
CA GLU A 82 22.26 9.14 -15.51
C GLU A 82 21.57 9.75 -16.73
N ARG A 83 21.06 8.90 -17.63
CA ARG A 83 20.50 9.38 -18.90
C ARG A 83 19.10 9.94 -18.78
N ARG A 84 18.28 9.45 -17.85
CA ARG A 84 16.82 9.69 -17.87
C ARG A 84 16.21 10.22 -16.59
N PHE A 85 16.83 10.06 -15.42
CA PHE A 85 16.18 10.32 -14.12
C PHE A 85 15.49 11.70 -14.03
N GLU A 86 16.17 12.77 -14.47
CA GLU A 86 15.63 14.13 -14.45
C GLU A 86 14.36 14.33 -15.30
N ARG A 87 14.14 13.49 -16.31
CA ARG A 87 12.99 13.57 -17.24
C ARG A 87 11.94 12.50 -16.96
N MET A 88 12.19 11.61 -15.99
CA MET A 88 11.23 10.59 -15.58
C MET A 88 10.08 11.22 -14.81
N ASN A 89 8.89 10.65 -14.96
CA ASN A 89 7.79 10.94 -14.04
C ASN A 89 8.04 10.30 -12.66
N ASP A 90 7.22 10.66 -11.68
CA ASP A 90 7.40 10.23 -10.29
C ASP A 90 7.21 8.71 -10.09
N PHE A 91 6.36 8.05 -10.89
CA PHE A 91 6.28 6.58 -10.89
C PHE A 91 7.55 5.93 -11.44
N GLU A 92 8.11 6.45 -12.52
CA GLU A 92 9.35 5.94 -13.11
C GLU A 92 10.53 6.15 -12.16
N LYS A 93 10.66 7.32 -11.53
CA LYS A 93 11.69 7.60 -10.52
C LYS A 93 11.58 6.63 -9.35
N SER A 94 10.39 6.51 -8.75
CA SER A 94 10.17 5.58 -7.64
C SER A 94 10.42 4.13 -8.06
N THR A 95 10.03 3.72 -9.27
CA THR A 95 10.31 2.38 -9.78
C THR A 95 11.82 2.13 -9.88
N LEU A 96 12.56 3.02 -10.53
CA LEU A 96 14.02 2.91 -10.64
C LEU A 96 14.70 2.84 -9.26
N LEU A 97 14.31 3.71 -8.33
CA LEU A 97 14.87 3.69 -6.97
C LEU A 97 14.51 2.42 -6.21
N ASN A 98 13.32 1.84 -6.40
CA ASN A 98 12.99 0.53 -5.82
C ASN A 98 13.87 -0.61 -6.39
N PHE A 99 14.33 -0.51 -7.65
CA PHE A 99 15.31 -1.46 -8.16
C PHE A 99 16.70 -1.26 -7.52
N TYR A 100 17.12 -0.01 -7.27
CA TYR A 100 18.32 0.25 -6.47
C TYR A 100 18.22 -0.33 -5.05
N THR A 101 17.08 -0.15 -4.37
CA THR A 101 16.89 -0.73 -3.03
C THR A 101 17.02 -2.25 -3.08
N ASN A 102 16.37 -2.91 -4.03
CA ASN A 102 16.46 -4.37 -4.19
C ASN A 102 17.89 -4.83 -4.49
N TYR A 103 18.61 -4.08 -5.32
CA TYR A 103 20.01 -4.36 -5.65
C TYR A 103 20.88 -4.33 -4.40
N TYR A 104 20.80 -3.25 -3.61
CA TYR A 104 21.59 -3.13 -2.40
C TYR A 104 21.19 -4.15 -1.32
N LEU A 105 19.90 -4.46 -1.19
CA LEU A 105 19.45 -5.52 -0.28
C LEU A 105 19.97 -6.89 -0.67
N THR A 106 20.06 -7.19 -1.98
CA THR A 106 20.64 -8.45 -2.48
C THR A 106 22.12 -8.58 -2.11
N LEU A 107 22.84 -7.46 -2.05
CA LEU A 107 24.22 -7.40 -1.62
C LEU A 107 24.41 -7.26 -0.10
N GLU A 108 23.31 -7.26 0.67
CA GLU A 108 23.30 -6.96 2.11
C GLU A 108 23.90 -5.57 2.44
N ASP A 109 23.92 -4.64 1.49
CA ASP A 109 24.33 -3.24 1.68
C ASP A 109 23.14 -2.42 2.20
N TYR A 110 22.90 -2.50 3.51
CA TYR A 110 21.76 -1.79 4.13
C TYR A 110 21.90 -0.27 4.04
N ILE A 111 23.13 0.27 4.08
CA ILE A 111 23.38 1.71 3.92
C ILE A 111 23.04 2.18 2.49
N GLY A 112 23.37 1.39 1.47
CA GLY A 112 22.94 1.63 0.09
C GLY A 112 21.42 1.59 -0.08
N ALA A 113 20.77 0.61 0.54
CA ALA A 113 19.31 0.47 0.50
C ALA A 113 18.61 1.64 1.21
N ILE A 114 19.08 2.03 2.42
CA ILE A 114 18.57 3.18 3.17
C ILE A 114 18.63 4.45 2.33
N ARG A 115 19.80 4.79 1.76
CA ARG A 115 19.95 5.99 0.91
C ARG A 115 18.97 6.02 -0.26
N SER A 116 18.76 4.87 -0.89
CA SER A 116 17.84 4.75 -2.02
C SER A 116 16.37 4.90 -1.58
N PHE A 117 15.99 4.36 -0.42
CA PHE A 117 14.65 4.53 0.15
C PHE A 117 14.40 5.97 0.65
N GLU A 118 15.37 6.62 1.27
CA GLU A 118 15.28 8.04 1.64
C GLU A 118 15.04 8.90 0.41
N GLU A 119 15.73 8.62 -0.70
CA GLU A 119 15.53 9.32 -1.96
C GLU A 119 14.11 9.13 -2.53
N ILE A 120 13.51 7.94 -2.38
CA ILE A 120 12.11 7.71 -2.77
C ILE A 120 11.18 8.69 -2.04
N LEU A 121 11.41 8.97 -0.76
CA LEU A 121 10.56 9.87 0.03
C LEU A 121 10.64 11.34 -0.41
N LEU A 122 11.66 11.72 -1.20
CA LEU A 122 11.83 13.06 -1.77
C LEU A 122 10.99 13.29 -3.04
N ILE A 123 10.36 12.25 -3.58
CA ILE A 123 9.48 12.36 -4.76
C ILE A 123 8.20 13.11 -4.37
N GLU A 124 7.86 14.16 -5.13
CA GLU A 124 6.76 15.10 -4.85
C GLU A 124 5.41 14.41 -4.85
N GLU A 125 5.06 13.73 -5.94
CA GLU A 125 3.79 13.01 -6.12
C GLU A 125 3.95 11.50 -5.89
N LEU A 126 4.63 11.13 -4.80
CA LEU A 126 4.80 9.74 -4.41
C LEU A 126 3.45 9.11 -4.02
N ARG A 127 3.10 7.99 -4.66
CA ARG A 127 1.92 7.19 -4.31
C ARG A 127 1.95 6.79 -2.83
N GLU A 128 0.80 6.93 -2.18
CA GLU A 128 0.64 6.69 -0.74
C GLU A 128 1.08 5.28 -0.30
N ASP A 129 0.69 4.24 -1.05
CA ASP A 129 1.09 2.86 -0.78
C ASP A 129 2.61 2.66 -0.87
N THR A 130 3.26 3.32 -1.83
CA THR A 130 4.73 3.34 -1.92
C THR A 130 5.33 4.05 -0.72
N ARG A 131 4.80 5.23 -0.32
CA ARG A 131 5.27 5.98 0.85
C ARG A 131 5.21 5.14 2.13
N LEU A 132 4.07 4.49 2.38
CA LEU A 132 3.87 3.66 3.57
C LEU A 132 4.81 2.44 3.58
N ARG A 133 5.03 1.80 2.42
CA ARG A 133 5.99 0.70 2.31
C ARG A 133 7.42 1.18 2.58
N THR A 134 7.83 2.28 1.96
CA THR A 134 9.17 2.86 2.12
C THR A 134 9.47 3.23 3.58
N LEU A 135 8.53 3.87 4.28
CA LEU A 135 8.69 4.21 5.69
C LEU A 135 8.86 2.96 6.57
N ARG A 136 8.07 1.90 6.33
CA ARG A 136 8.25 0.63 7.04
C ARG A 136 9.62 0.02 6.76
N SER A 137 10.05 -0.02 5.50
CA SER A 137 11.37 -0.54 5.11
C SER A 137 12.51 0.24 5.76
N LEU A 138 12.45 1.58 5.79
CA LEU A 138 13.44 2.41 6.48
C LEU A 138 13.45 2.13 7.98
N GLY A 139 12.29 2.01 8.62
CA GLY A 139 12.18 1.63 10.03
C GLY A 139 12.91 0.33 10.33
N GLN A 140 12.74 -0.69 9.48
CA GLN A 140 13.40 -1.99 9.61
C GLN A 140 14.91 -1.90 9.38
N LEU A 141 15.34 -1.21 8.33
CA LEU A 141 16.75 -1.11 7.97
C LEU A 141 17.55 -0.30 8.99
N TYR A 142 17.03 0.84 9.46
CA TYR A 142 17.69 1.58 10.54
C TYR A 142 17.77 0.77 11.83
N ALA A 143 16.75 -0.05 12.15
CA ALA A 143 16.84 -0.95 13.31
C ALA A 143 17.93 -2.02 13.12
N ALA A 144 18.08 -2.56 11.91
CA ALA A 144 19.15 -3.52 11.59
C ALA A 144 20.56 -2.91 11.75
N GLU A 145 20.70 -1.63 11.43
CA GLU A 145 21.92 -0.83 11.64
C GLU A 145 22.06 -0.27 13.08
N GLU A 146 21.18 -0.65 14.01
CA GLU A 146 21.12 -0.15 15.39
C GLU A 146 20.90 1.38 15.51
N GLU A 147 20.43 2.02 14.45
CA GLU A 147 20.04 3.43 14.39
C GLU A 147 18.61 3.61 14.91
N TRP A 148 18.46 3.47 16.24
CA TRP A 148 17.15 3.39 16.90
C TRP A 148 16.28 4.63 16.70
N ARG A 149 16.87 5.83 16.69
CA ARG A 149 16.10 7.07 16.55
C ARG A 149 15.49 7.20 15.15
N PRO A 150 16.28 7.15 14.05
CA PRO A 150 15.74 7.11 12.69
C PRO A 150 14.72 5.97 12.47
N SER A 151 14.95 4.80 13.07
CA SER A 151 14.02 3.68 13.00
C SER A 151 12.64 4.05 13.59
N ILE A 152 12.62 4.56 14.83
CA ILE A 152 11.40 4.99 15.52
C ILE A 152 10.70 6.10 14.74
N ASP A 153 11.44 7.09 14.25
CA ASP A 153 10.88 8.24 13.54
C ASP A 153 10.16 7.79 12.25
N ASN A 154 10.74 6.83 11.52
CA ASN A 154 10.11 6.25 10.32
C ASN A 154 8.83 5.46 10.65
N TYR A 155 8.84 4.65 11.72
CA TYR A 155 7.62 3.93 12.14
C TYR A 155 6.51 4.86 12.65
N VAL A 156 6.87 5.94 13.34
CA VAL A 156 5.92 6.97 13.77
C VAL A 156 5.29 7.64 12.55
N ALA A 157 6.10 8.07 11.59
CA ALA A 157 5.60 8.67 10.34
C ALA A 157 4.72 7.69 9.55
N TRP A 158 5.10 6.42 9.48
CA TRP A 158 4.26 5.38 8.86
C TRP A 158 2.89 5.28 9.54
N ARG A 159 2.86 5.18 10.87
CA ARG A 159 1.64 5.05 11.67
C ARG A 159 0.73 6.28 11.53
N GLU A 160 1.30 7.48 11.46
CA GLU A 160 0.52 8.72 11.31
C GLU A 160 -0.15 8.83 9.93
N LEU A 161 0.43 8.19 8.90
CA LEU A 161 -0.09 8.20 7.54
C LEU A 161 -0.98 7.00 7.22
N SER A 162 -0.87 5.89 7.96
CA SER A 162 -1.72 4.72 7.73
C SER A 162 -3.16 5.00 8.18
N PHE A 163 -4.10 4.99 7.23
CA PHE A 163 -5.54 5.18 7.51
C PHE A 163 -6.20 4.00 8.21
N ASP A 164 -5.65 2.80 8.07
CA ASP A 164 -6.12 1.60 8.76
C ASP A 164 -5.34 1.40 10.07
N GLU A 165 -6.07 1.24 11.19
CA GLU A 165 -5.52 0.70 12.43
C GLU A 165 -5.06 -0.74 12.16
N ASP A 166 -3.75 -0.97 12.03
CA ASP A 166 -3.20 -2.31 11.90
C ASP A 166 -3.36 -3.06 13.24
N ASP A 167 -4.46 -3.79 13.36
CA ASP A 167 -4.87 -4.57 14.52
C ASP A 167 -3.81 -5.60 14.95
N ILE A 168 -2.90 -6.01 14.05
CA ILE A 168 -1.81 -6.96 14.32
C ILE A 168 -0.70 -6.28 15.12
N VAL A 169 -0.35 -5.04 14.76
CA VAL A 169 0.67 -4.23 15.46
C VAL A 169 0.20 -3.86 16.88
N TYR A 170 -1.09 -3.57 17.07
CA TYR A 170 -1.63 -3.27 18.40
C TYR A 170 -1.78 -4.49 19.32
N ARG A 171 -1.90 -5.70 18.77
CA ARG A 171 -2.03 -6.94 19.56
C ARG A 171 -0.68 -7.54 19.96
N GLY A 172 0.44 -6.98 19.47
CA GLY A 172 1.79 -7.47 19.81
C GLY A 172 2.01 -8.93 19.40
N LEU A 173 1.33 -9.40 18.35
CA LEU A 173 1.49 -10.75 17.84
C LEU A 173 2.35 -10.69 16.57
N SER A 174 3.60 -11.13 16.73
CA SER A 174 4.53 -11.47 15.66
C SER A 174 4.14 -12.77 14.97
#